data_AF-A0AAU9UU45-F1
#
_entry.id   AF-A0AAU9UU45-F1
#
_cell.length_a   1.000
_cell.length_b   1.000
_cell.length_c   1.000
_cell.angle_alpha   90.00
_cell.angle_beta   90.00
_cell.angle_gamma   90.00
#
_symmetry.space_group_name_H-M   'P 1'
#
loop_
_entity.id
_entity.type
_entity.pdbx_description
1 polymer ?
#
loop_
_entity_poly.entity_id
_entity_poly.type
_entity_poly.pdbx_seq_one_letter_code
_entity_poly.pdbx_strand_id
1 'polypeptide(L)'
;MAIGASDFSVDCPVYDGKTAVKDVLKPTTSWSTQFNQCKCFILRRFKQRDNVLVRGEVFFKSDIANPQNICKPRKNVKMINQVTIPNTVAVKKAKLNDVKKLLGKHFGTEWESLPDLTFYRETLTSQKALPETTATGEIY
;
A
#
# COMPACT_ATOMS: atom_id res chain seq x y z
N MET A 1 -6.15 -33.06 15.66
CA MET A 1 -5.69 -31.68 15.37
C MET A 1 -6.41 -31.25 14.11
N ALA A 2 -7.56 -30.59 14.25
CA ALA A 2 -8.45 -30.29 13.12
C ALA A 2 -7.88 -29.09 12.34
N ILE A 3 -7.65 -29.29 11.05
CA ILE A 3 -7.31 -28.21 10.12
C ILE A 3 -8.64 -27.55 9.78
N GLY A 4 -8.95 -26.47 10.51
CA GLY A 4 -10.16 -25.68 10.31
C GLY A 4 -10.19 -25.07 8.91
N ALA A 5 -11.40 -25.01 8.34
CA ALA A 5 -11.69 -24.36 7.08
C ALA A 5 -11.01 -22.99 7.00
N SER A 6 -10.20 -22.77 5.96
CA SER A 6 -9.62 -21.48 5.67
C SER A 6 -10.74 -20.55 5.20
N ASP A 7 -11.34 -19.86 6.14
CA ASP A 7 -12.19 -18.71 5.91
C ASP A 7 -11.40 -17.67 5.12
N PHE A 8 -11.70 -17.53 3.82
CA PHE A 8 -11.23 -16.41 3.00
C PHE A 8 -11.81 -15.05 3.47
N SER A 9 -12.53 -15.02 4.60
CA SER A 9 -13.16 -13.84 5.21
C SER A 9 -12.36 -13.22 6.35
N VAL A 10 -11.19 -13.77 6.72
CA VAL A 10 -10.36 -13.15 7.76
C VAL A 10 -9.67 -11.91 7.18
N ASP A 11 -10.18 -10.75 7.58
CA ASP A 11 -9.62 -9.44 7.27
C ASP A 11 -8.13 -9.41 7.71
N CYS A 12 -7.22 -9.34 6.74
CA CYS A 12 -5.80 -9.25 7.02
C CYS A 12 -5.45 -7.80 7.39
N PRO A 13 -4.69 -7.54 8.48
CA PRO A 13 -4.29 -6.19 8.83
C PRO A 13 -3.46 -5.57 7.70
N VAL A 14 -3.92 -4.43 7.19
CA VAL A 14 -3.19 -3.65 6.18
C VAL A 14 -2.29 -2.63 6.88
N TYR A 15 -1.04 -2.57 6.46
CA TYR A 15 -0.03 -1.67 7.03
C TYR A 15 0.34 -0.55 6.05
N ASP A 16 0.51 0.67 6.55
CA ASP A 16 1.09 1.76 5.76
C ASP A 16 2.60 1.63 5.65
N GLY A 17 3.04 0.79 4.71
CA GLY A 17 4.45 0.65 4.38
C GLY A 17 5.05 1.90 3.75
N LYS A 18 4.26 2.75 3.07
CA LYS A 18 4.78 3.90 2.31
C LYS A 18 5.22 5.02 3.24
N THR A 19 4.39 5.38 4.21
CA THR A 19 4.75 6.40 5.20
C THR A 19 5.82 5.87 6.15
N ALA A 20 5.71 4.61 6.57
CA ALA A 20 6.67 3.98 7.48
C ALA A 20 8.12 3.99 6.94
N VAL A 21 8.32 3.83 5.63
CA VAL A 21 9.67 3.85 5.05
C VAL A 21 10.22 5.25 4.83
N LYS A 22 9.37 6.29 4.69
CA LYS A 22 9.82 7.66 4.37
C LYS A 22 10.77 8.22 5.43
N ASP A 23 10.60 7.87 6.70
CA ASP A 23 11.44 8.38 7.80
C ASP A 23 12.76 7.64 7.98
N VAL A 24 12.87 6.46 7.39
CA VAL A 24 14.02 5.57 7.56
C VAL A 24 14.86 5.47 6.30
N LEU A 25 14.23 5.35 5.13
CA LEU A 25 14.89 5.20 3.84
C LEU A 25 15.12 6.56 3.17
N LYS A 26 16.21 6.68 2.43
CA LYS A 26 16.44 7.80 1.53
C LYS A 26 15.46 7.70 0.36
N PRO A 27 14.99 8.83 -0.20
CA PRO A 27 14.21 8.80 -1.43
C PRO A 27 15.05 8.19 -2.55
N THR A 28 14.42 7.47 -3.47
CA THR A 28 15.06 6.75 -4.58
C THR A 28 15.96 7.66 -5.43
N THR A 29 15.61 8.94 -5.56
CA THR A 29 16.41 9.97 -6.26
C THR A 29 17.77 10.26 -5.62
N SER A 30 17.91 10.01 -4.31
CA SER A 30 19.17 10.18 -3.56
C SER A 30 20.02 8.91 -3.51
N TRP A 31 19.61 7.85 -4.20
CA TRP A 31 20.40 6.63 -4.28
C TRP A 31 21.49 6.83 -5.33
N SER A 32 22.69 6.31 -5.07
CA SER A 32 23.77 6.32 -6.07
C SER A 32 23.44 5.47 -7.30
N THR A 33 22.47 4.55 -7.16
CA THR A 33 22.07 3.60 -8.18
C THR A 33 20.92 4.17 -9.00
N GLN A 34 21.13 4.38 -10.29
CA GLN A 34 20.08 4.78 -11.21
C GLN A 34 19.31 3.54 -11.69
N PHE A 35 18.16 3.29 -11.08
CA PHE A 35 17.37 2.07 -11.31
C PHE A 35 17.09 1.77 -12.79
N ASN A 36 16.75 2.79 -13.58
CA ASN A 36 16.43 2.63 -15.00
C ASN A 36 17.63 2.18 -15.85
N GLN A 37 18.86 2.39 -15.37
CA GLN A 37 20.08 2.03 -16.10
C GLN A 37 20.64 0.66 -15.67
N CYS A 38 20.18 0.12 -14.55
CA CYS A 38 20.70 -1.12 -14.00
C CYS A 38 19.99 -2.34 -14.58
N LYS A 39 20.75 -3.34 -15.02
CA LYS A 39 20.25 -4.66 -15.42
C LYS A 39 20.12 -5.62 -14.23
N CYS A 40 20.87 -5.40 -13.15
CA CYS A 40 20.74 -6.17 -11.92
C CYS A 40 20.93 -5.30 -10.68
N PHE A 41 20.34 -5.77 -9.58
CA PHE A 41 20.50 -5.21 -8.24
C PHE A 41 21.00 -6.30 -7.30
N ILE A 42 21.95 -5.94 -6.45
CA ILE A 42 22.54 -6.81 -5.46
C ILE A 42 22.23 -6.21 -4.10
N LEU A 43 21.50 -6.99 -3.30
CA LEU A 43 21.17 -6.66 -1.93
C LEU A 43 22.10 -7.42 -1.00
N ARG A 44 22.89 -6.70 -0.21
CA ARG A 44 23.82 -7.29 0.76
C ARG A 44 23.42 -6.88 2.17
N ARG A 45 23.28 -7.86 3.06
CA ARG A 45 23.12 -7.60 4.50
C ARG A 45 24.41 -7.03 5.07
N PHE A 46 24.33 -5.89 5.74
CA PHE A 46 25.42 -5.31 6.50
C PHE A 46 25.31 -5.68 7.97
N LYS A 47 25.95 -6.79 8.35
CA LYS A 47 25.84 -7.39 9.69
C LYS A 47 26.19 -6.42 10.83
N GLN A 48 27.22 -5.58 10.66
CA GLN A 48 27.70 -4.68 11.72
C GLN A 48 26.68 -3.58 12.11
N ARG A 49 25.91 -3.08 11.14
CA ARG A 49 24.92 -2.00 11.37
C ARG A 49 23.47 -2.48 11.23
N ASP A 50 23.30 -3.80 11.10
CA ASP A 50 22.03 -4.48 10.82
C ASP A 50 21.16 -3.76 9.79
N ASN A 51 21.79 -3.46 8.66
CA ASN A 51 21.22 -2.67 7.58
C ASN A 51 21.34 -3.42 6.24
N VAL A 52 20.78 -2.87 5.18
CA VAL A 52 20.86 -3.39 3.83
C VAL A 52 21.68 -2.43 2.98
N LEU A 53 22.68 -2.97 2.29
CA LEU A 53 23.42 -2.26 1.26
C LEU A 53 22.84 -2.65 -0.10
N VAL A 54 22.65 -1.66 -0.94
CA VAL A 54 22.18 -1.85 -2.31
C VAL A 54 23.26 -1.43 -3.28
N ARG A 55 23.45 -2.25 -4.29
CA ARG A 55 24.26 -1.97 -5.46
C ARG A 55 23.42 -2.25 -6.70
N GLY A 56 23.39 -1.34 -7.66
CA GLY A 56 22.93 -1.68 -9.01
C GLY A 56 24.06 -1.65 -10.01
N GLU A 57 23.91 -2.44 -11.07
CA GLU A 57 24.91 -2.59 -12.12
C GLU A 57 24.26 -2.53 -13.50
N VAL A 58 24.94 -1.86 -14.43
CA VAL A 58 24.49 -1.68 -15.82
C VAL A 58 24.60 -2.97 -16.63
N PHE A 59 25.51 -3.86 -16.25
CA PHE A 59 25.74 -5.15 -16.91
C PHE A 59 25.56 -6.29 -15.92
N PHE A 60 25.16 -7.47 -16.40
CA PHE A 60 25.18 -8.67 -15.58
C PHE A 60 26.64 -9.07 -15.29
N LYS A 61 26.92 -9.52 -14.07
CA LYS A 61 28.24 -10.04 -13.63
C LYS A 61 29.37 -9.00 -13.66
N SER A 62 29.06 -7.73 -13.47
CA SER A 62 30.10 -6.75 -13.16
C SER A 62 30.35 -6.75 -11.65
N ASP A 63 31.53 -6.35 -11.19
CA ASP A 63 31.78 -6.13 -9.74
C ASP A 63 32.42 -4.76 -9.54
N ILE A 64 31.86 -3.77 -10.26
CA ILE A 64 32.47 -2.46 -10.45
C ILE A 64 31.93 -1.45 -9.43
N ALA A 65 30.65 -1.53 -9.10
CA ALA A 65 30.01 -0.56 -8.21
C ALA A 65 30.20 -0.92 -6.73
N ASN A 66 30.24 0.10 -5.87
CA ASN A 66 30.30 -0.08 -4.44
C ASN A 66 28.89 -0.15 -3.83
N PRO A 67 28.58 -1.15 -2.98
CA PRO A 67 27.31 -1.21 -2.27
C PRO A 67 27.13 -0.02 -1.32
N GLN A 68 25.95 0.59 -1.32
CA GLN A 68 25.64 1.76 -0.49
C GLN A 68 24.46 1.53 0.46
N ASN A 69 24.50 2.19 1.61
CA ASN A 69 23.40 2.18 2.57
C ASN A 69 22.25 3.08 2.09
N ILE A 70 21.05 2.51 2.08
CA ILE A 70 19.82 3.16 1.64
C ILE A 70 19.05 3.86 2.76
N CYS A 71 19.39 3.62 4.03
CA CYS A 71 18.81 4.34 5.16
C CYS A 71 19.39 5.76 5.26
N LYS A 72 18.58 6.68 5.79
CA LYS A 72 19.01 8.02 6.20
C LYS A 72 20.12 7.94 7.28
N PRO A 73 20.93 9.00 7.45
CA PRO A 73 21.96 9.03 8.49
C PRO A 73 21.40 8.67 9.87
N ARG A 74 22.13 7.83 10.62
CA ARG A 74 21.76 7.36 11.97
C ARG A 74 20.43 6.58 12.04
N LYS A 75 19.93 6.04 10.91
CA LYS A 75 18.77 5.15 10.85
C LYS A 75 19.17 3.74 10.40
N ASN A 76 18.36 2.75 10.79
CA ASN A 76 18.49 1.35 10.35
C ASN A 76 17.12 0.80 9.94
N VAL A 77 17.10 -0.34 9.22
CA VAL A 77 15.85 -0.96 8.71
C VAL A 77 14.92 -1.38 9.85
N LYS A 78 15.46 -1.76 11.02
CA LYS A 78 14.67 -2.11 12.21
C LYS A 78 13.87 -0.94 12.79
N MET A 79 14.23 0.30 12.46
CA MET A 79 13.47 1.50 12.87
C MET A 79 12.24 1.75 11.99
N ILE A 80 11.99 0.94 10.95
CA ILE A 80 10.75 1.02 10.19
C ILE A 80 9.62 0.53 11.10
N ASN A 81 8.76 1.45 11.51
CA ASN A 81 7.58 1.14 12.30
C ASN A 81 6.34 1.27 11.41
N GLN A 82 5.70 0.14 11.15
CA GLN A 82 4.49 0.10 10.34
C GLN A 82 3.27 0.38 11.21
N VAL A 83 2.44 1.31 10.76
CA VAL A 83 1.16 1.62 11.41
C VAL A 83 0.06 0.89 10.65
N THR A 84 -0.82 0.21 11.37
CA THR A 84 -2.01 -0.41 10.78
C THR A 84 -2.95 0.67 10.28
N ILE A 85 -3.42 0.54 9.05
CA ILE A 85 -4.44 1.43 8.49
C ILE A 85 -5.80 0.73 8.49
N PRO A 86 -6.90 1.50 8.62
CA PRO A 86 -8.23 0.94 8.49
C PRO A 86 -8.38 0.25 7.13
N ASN A 87 -8.93 -0.96 7.11
CA ASN A 87 -9.24 -1.69 5.87
C ASN A 87 -10.41 -1.06 5.09
N THR A 88 -10.89 0.12 5.52
CA THR A 88 -11.97 0.87 4.91
C THR A 88 -11.42 1.97 4.00
N VAL A 89 -11.61 1.80 2.70
CA VAL A 89 -11.36 2.88 1.73
C VAL A 89 -12.62 3.72 1.61
N ALA A 90 -12.51 5.02 1.89
CA ALA A 90 -13.58 5.96 1.59
C ALA A 90 -13.76 6.07 0.08
N VAL A 91 -14.94 5.67 -0.40
CA VAL A 91 -15.32 5.69 -1.80
C VAL A 91 -15.76 7.11 -2.15
N LYS A 92 -15.30 7.63 -3.28
CA LYS A 92 -15.72 8.95 -3.78
C LYS A 92 -17.24 9.04 -3.88
N LYS A 93 -17.84 10.15 -3.44
CA LYS A 93 -19.29 10.41 -3.55
C LYS A 93 -19.83 10.18 -4.96
N ALA A 94 -19.05 10.53 -5.99
CA ALA A 94 -19.42 10.29 -7.39
C ALA A 94 -19.69 8.81 -7.69
N LYS A 95 -18.86 7.88 -7.19
CA LYS A 95 -19.06 6.44 -7.37
C LYS A 95 -20.28 5.94 -6.58
N LEU A 96 -20.49 6.44 -5.36
CA LEU A 96 -21.66 6.08 -4.56
C LEU A 96 -22.96 6.50 -5.25
N ASN A 97 -22.97 7.69 -5.86
CA ASN A 97 -24.11 8.17 -6.64
C ASN A 97 -24.33 7.35 -7.92
N ASP A 98 -23.25 6.93 -8.58
CA ASP A 98 -23.33 6.09 -9.77
C ASP A 98 -23.91 4.71 -9.45
N VAL A 99 -23.47 4.10 -8.35
CA VAL A 99 -24.03 2.85 -7.83
C VAL A 99 -25.53 3.00 -7.52
N LYS A 100 -25.94 4.09 -6.86
CA LYS A 100 -27.38 4.35 -6.60
C LYS A 100 -28.19 4.47 -7.90
N LYS A 101 -27.65 5.16 -8.91
CA LYS A 101 -28.31 5.28 -10.22
C LYS A 101 -28.42 3.93 -10.92
N LEU A 102 -27.37 3.12 -10.85
CA LEU A 102 -27.35 1.78 -11.42
C LEU A 102 -28.41 0.90 -10.77
N LEU A 103 -28.48 0.88 -9.44
CA LEU A 103 -29.48 0.11 -8.70
C LEU A 103 -30.90 0.60 -9.01
N GLY A 104 -31.11 1.91 -9.03
CA GLY A 104 -32.41 2.49 -9.42
C GLY A 104 -32.84 2.14 -10.85
N LYS A 105 -31.88 2.07 -11.79
CA LYS A 105 -32.16 1.71 -13.19
C LYS A 105 -32.53 0.23 -13.36
N HIS A 106 -31.90 -0.67 -12.60
CA HIS A 106 -32.10 -2.11 -12.75
C HIS A 106 -33.24 -2.67 -11.88
N PHE A 107 -33.48 -2.08 -10.71
CA PHE A 107 -34.41 -2.61 -9.70
C PHE A 107 -35.56 -1.65 -9.34
N GLY A 108 -35.61 -0.47 -9.96
CA GLY A 108 -36.62 0.56 -9.69
C GLY A 108 -36.28 1.44 -8.50
N THR A 109 -37.15 2.41 -8.20
CA THR A 109 -36.95 3.38 -7.10
C THR A 109 -36.99 2.73 -5.72
N GLU A 110 -37.69 1.61 -5.59
CA GLU A 110 -37.87 0.85 -4.35
C GLU A 110 -36.73 -0.13 -4.05
N TRP A 111 -35.62 -0.07 -4.78
CA TRP A 111 -34.51 -1.03 -4.64
C TRP A 111 -33.97 -1.11 -3.19
N GLU A 112 -34.06 -0.02 -2.42
CA GLU A 112 -33.64 0.02 -1.01
C GLU A 112 -34.46 -0.90 -0.09
N SER A 113 -35.66 -1.29 -0.51
CA SER A 113 -36.54 -2.21 0.23
C SER A 113 -36.24 -3.69 -0.07
N LEU A 114 -35.49 -3.99 -1.14
CA LEU A 114 -35.24 -5.36 -1.57
C LEU A 114 -34.22 -6.05 -0.65
N PRO A 115 -34.53 -7.25 -0.12
CA PRO A 115 -33.64 -7.96 0.82
C PRO A 115 -32.30 -8.36 0.17
N ASP A 116 -32.31 -8.68 -1.12
CA ASP A 116 -31.13 -9.11 -1.88
C ASP A 116 -30.07 -8.00 -2.05
N LEU A 117 -30.45 -6.73 -1.84
CA LEU A 117 -29.58 -5.57 -2.00
C LEU A 117 -29.07 -5.00 -0.67
N THR A 118 -29.24 -5.75 0.43
CA THR A 118 -28.81 -5.33 1.79
C THR A 118 -27.34 -4.91 1.85
N PHE A 119 -26.46 -5.65 1.17
CA PHE A 119 -25.03 -5.32 1.09
C PHE A 119 -24.78 -3.89 0.58
N TYR A 120 -25.47 -3.47 -0.49
CA TYR A 120 -25.27 -2.14 -1.07
C TYR A 120 -25.80 -1.04 -0.16
N ARG A 121 -26.92 -1.27 0.51
CA ARG A 121 -27.51 -0.35 1.50
C ARG A 121 -26.58 -0.14 2.70
N GLU A 122 -26.04 -1.22 3.25
CA GLU A 122 -25.06 -1.17 4.34
C GLU A 122 -23.79 -0.46 3.90
N THR A 123 -23.27 -0.82 2.72
CA THR A 123 -22.07 -0.18 2.16
C THR A 123 -22.27 1.32 1.98
N LEU A 124 -23.39 1.77 1.39
CA LEU A 124 -23.70 3.19 1.20
C LEU A 124 -23.86 3.94 2.52
N THR A 125 -24.34 3.27 3.57
CA THR A 125 -24.53 3.86 4.90
C THR A 125 -23.19 4.01 5.62
N SER A 126 -22.39 2.95 5.65
CA SER A 126 -21.05 2.94 6.24
C SER A 126 -20.11 3.96 5.57
N GLN A 127 -20.25 4.15 4.26
CA GLN A 127 -19.45 5.13 3.50
C GLN A 127 -19.80 6.59 3.80
N LYS A 128 -21.00 6.90 4.30
CA LYS A 128 -21.34 8.28 4.74
C LYS A 128 -20.60 8.68 6.02
N ALA A 129 -20.19 7.72 6.83
CA ALA A 129 -19.50 7.96 8.11
C ALA A 129 -17.99 8.17 7.94
N LEU A 130 -17.42 7.91 6.75
CA LEU A 130 -15.99 8.04 6.49
C LEU A 130 -15.65 9.46 6.01
N PRO A 131 -14.52 10.04 6.46
CA PRO A 131 -14.06 11.34 5.96
C PRO A 131 -13.74 11.23 4.47
N GLU A 132 -14.09 12.25 3.68
CA GLU A 132 -13.78 12.26 2.26
C GLU A 132 -12.26 12.24 2.06
N THR A 133 -11.77 11.23 1.34
CA THR A 133 -10.39 11.23 0.87
C THR A 133 -10.24 12.37 -0.14
N THR A 134 -9.82 13.53 0.34
CA THR A 134 -9.24 14.57 -0.50
C THR A 134 -7.98 13.96 -1.10
N ALA A 135 -8.01 13.69 -2.40
CA ALA A 135 -6.82 13.35 -3.14
C ALA A 135 -5.94 14.59 -3.22
N THR A 136 -5.26 14.95 -2.13
CA THR A 136 -4.04 15.74 -2.22
C THR A 136 -3.02 14.82 -2.87
N GLY A 137 -2.95 14.94 -4.20
CA GLY A 137 -1.92 14.34 -5.03
C GLY A 137 -0.56 14.95 -4.70
N GLU A 138 -0.04 14.66 -3.51
CA GLU A 138 1.36 14.86 -3.21
C GLU A 138 2.14 13.71 -3.83
N ILE A 139 2.35 13.86 -5.13
CA ILE A 139 3.45 13.25 -5.86
C ILE A 139 4.72 13.93 -5.32
N TYR A 140 5.38 13.31 -4.35
CA TYR A 140 6.76 13.60 -3.98
C TYR A 140 7.56 12.30 -3.95
#